data_AF-J1I6M6-F1
#
_entry.id   AF-J1I6M6-F1
#
_cell.length_a   1.000
_cell.length_b   1.000
_cell.length_c   1.000
_cell.angle_alpha   90.00
_cell.angle_beta   90.00
_cell.angle_gamma   90.00
#
_symmetry.space_group_name_H-M   'P 1'
#
loop_
_entity.id
_entity.type
_entity.pdbx_description
1 polymer ?
#
loop_
_entity_poly.entity_id
_entity_poly.type
_entity_poly.pdbx_seq_one_letter_code
_entity_poly.pdbx_strand_id
1 'polypeptide(L)'
;MRQLTLWAFILALPACLWSQNLGQELQKLEAQKQSLDEQKAALIEQIENIRLQKIRADLKKVGLPKDGVKGELVEHAAMILNYSEAHEQAAWVAHIIPPAMMEGNLSRTNDFREDELVSSGTAVKADYWYSGYDRGHLAPSADFRWSKTAISESYYYSNMSPQLPEFNREGWADLERWVRGAVFSHKRSILVITGPILKEGLPQITQGPNKVSIPEAFFKVVLDLEAEQPKAIGFIMKNGHCNNPTISYAVSVDEVEAQTGLDFFSNLPEAEEKRLEAMKDPSSWEKTTEGRLADVPPLSNEELPKDCISTADAPVFMNQKACVCGTVVSTKKTKSGSVFINLDTKFPNQIFSVTIWGKDIKHFSYSPETELYGKQICVKGKITDYKGTPTMNIGHEKKVEFMEEMPDKK
;
A
#
# COMPACT_ATOMS: atom_id res chain seq x y z
N MET A 1 15.06 -75.70 -55.26
CA MET A 1 13.69 -75.19 -55.50
C MET A 1 13.77 -73.67 -55.33
N ARG A 2 13.71 -72.88 -56.42
CA ARG A 2 12.49 -72.20 -56.96
C ARG A 2 11.74 -71.48 -55.82
N GLN A 3 11.45 -70.17 -55.87
CA GLN A 3 10.96 -69.39 -57.00
C GLN A 3 10.98 -67.87 -56.69
N LEU A 4 11.04 -67.07 -57.76
CA LEU A 4 10.64 -65.66 -57.85
C LEU A 4 9.24 -65.40 -57.27
N THR A 5 8.97 -64.20 -56.70
CA THR A 5 8.15 -63.14 -57.37
C THR A 5 7.90 -61.91 -56.49
N LEU A 6 8.06 -60.75 -57.15
CA LEU A 6 7.39 -59.44 -57.01
C LEU A 6 6.59 -59.13 -55.74
N TRP A 7 6.90 -58.00 -55.10
CA TRP A 7 5.89 -57.11 -54.49
C TRP A 7 6.16 -55.65 -54.85
N ALA A 8 5.06 -54.98 -55.21
CA ALA A 8 4.96 -53.68 -55.84
C ALA A 8 5.10 -52.52 -54.84
N PHE A 9 5.56 -51.39 -55.38
CA PHE A 9 5.65 -50.07 -54.75
C PHE A 9 4.34 -49.67 -54.02
N ILE A 10 4.41 -49.55 -52.69
CA ILE A 10 3.40 -48.83 -51.90
C ILE A 10 3.91 -47.39 -51.73
N LEU A 11 3.16 -46.45 -52.30
CA LEU A 11 3.30 -45.00 -52.14
C LEU A 11 3.24 -44.62 -50.65
N ALA A 12 4.39 -44.32 -50.07
CA ALA A 12 4.52 -43.79 -48.71
C ALA A 12 4.67 -42.26 -48.72
N LEU A 13 3.63 -41.52 -49.10
CA LEU A 13 3.58 -40.06 -48.98
C LEU A 13 2.14 -39.64 -48.68
N PRO A 14 1.78 -39.41 -47.39
CA PRO A 14 1.54 -38.02 -46.97
C PRO A 14 2.00 -37.66 -45.54
N ALA A 15 2.45 -38.58 -44.69
CA ALA A 15 2.70 -38.27 -43.26
C ALA A 15 3.89 -37.31 -43.01
N CYS A 16 4.94 -37.35 -43.85
CA CYS A 16 6.10 -36.46 -43.69
C CYS A 16 5.80 -34.99 -44.07
N LEU A 17 4.90 -34.74 -45.02
CA LEU A 17 4.57 -33.37 -45.47
C LEU A 17 3.72 -32.61 -44.43
N TRP A 18 2.86 -33.32 -43.69
CA TRP A 18 2.01 -32.72 -42.65
C TRP A 18 2.80 -32.36 -41.39
N SER A 19 3.77 -33.19 -41.00
CA SER A 19 4.69 -32.90 -39.87
C SER A 19 5.63 -31.73 -40.18
N GLN A 20 6.13 -31.63 -41.42
CA GLN A 20 6.90 -30.46 -41.88
C GLN A 20 6.08 -29.17 -41.82
N ASN A 21 4.78 -29.22 -42.12
CA ASN A 21 3.89 -28.06 -42.09
C ASN A 21 3.62 -27.57 -40.65
N LEU A 22 3.34 -28.49 -39.71
CA LEU A 22 3.11 -28.13 -38.30
C LEU A 22 4.37 -27.58 -37.61
N GLY A 23 5.55 -28.12 -37.91
CA GLY A 23 6.82 -27.60 -37.37
C GLY A 23 7.14 -26.20 -37.88
N GLN A 24 6.88 -25.93 -39.16
CA GLN A 24 7.02 -24.59 -39.76
C GLN A 24 6.01 -23.60 -39.16
N GLU A 25 4.77 -24.03 -38.94
CA GLU A 25 3.74 -23.22 -38.29
C GLU A 25 4.10 -22.89 -36.84
N LEU A 26 4.59 -23.88 -36.07
CA LEU A 26 5.08 -23.68 -34.71
C LEU A 26 6.24 -22.67 -34.68
N GLN A 27 7.25 -22.85 -35.53
CA GLN A 27 8.40 -21.94 -35.60
C GLN A 27 7.96 -20.51 -35.97
N LYS A 28 6.99 -20.36 -36.87
CA LYS A 28 6.41 -19.07 -37.23
C LYS A 28 5.71 -18.41 -36.04
N LEU A 29 4.91 -19.17 -35.29
CA LEU A 29 4.21 -18.67 -34.10
C LEU A 29 5.18 -18.31 -32.97
N GLU A 30 6.26 -19.09 -32.78
CA GLU A 30 7.32 -18.78 -31.81
C GLU A 30 8.07 -17.50 -32.17
N ALA A 31 8.43 -17.32 -33.45
CA ALA A 31 9.05 -16.08 -33.92
C ALA A 31 8.11 -14.87 -33.78
N GLN A 32 6.82 -15.05 -34.06
CA GLN A 32 5.81 -14.00 -33.86
C GLN A 32 5.66 -13.65 -32.36
N LYS A 33 5.63 -14.65 -31.48
CA LYS A 33 5.60 -14.45 -30.03
C LYS A 33 6.83 -13.66 -29.56
N GLN A 34 8.03 -14.05 -30.01
CA GLN A 34 9.27 -13.34 -29.66
C GLN A 34 9.21 -11.88 -30.12
N SER A 35 8.78 -11.62 -31.36
CA SER A 35 8.64 -10.25 -31.86
C SER A 35 7.63 -9.43 -31.05
N LEU A 36 6.51 -10.04 -30.64
CA LEU A 36 5.53 -9.38 -29.77
C LEU A 36 6.08 -9.10 -28.37
N ASP A 37 6.88 -10.01 -27.81
CA ASP A 37 7.54 -9.82 -26.52
C ASP A 37 8.56 -8.66 -26.58
N GLU A 38 9.33 -8.55 -27.66
CA GLU A 38 10.26 -7.43 -27.90
C GLU A 38 9.51 -6.09 -28.07
N GLN A 39 8.43 -6.07 -28.85
CA GLN A 39 7.57 -4.89 -29.01
C GLN A 39 6.94 -4.46 -27.68
N LYS A 40 6.45 -5.44 -26.90
CA LYS A 40 5.89 -5.20 -25.57
C LYS A 40 6.94 -4.60 -24.63
N ALA A 41 8.16 -5.15 -24.61
CA ALA A 41 9.24 -4.62 -23.78
C ALA A 41 9.60 -3.17 -24.13
N ALA A 42 9.72 -2.87 -25.43
CA ALA A 42 9.97 -1.51 -25.91
C ALA A 42 8.83 -0.54 -25.53
N LEU A 43 7.57 -0.97 -25.63
CA LEU A 43 6.42 -0.15 -25.24
C LEU A 43 6.39 0.10 -23.73
N ILE A 44 6.74 -0.89 -22.91
CA ILE A 44 6.83 -0.74 -21.45
C ILE A 44 7.87 0.33 -21.09
N GLU A 45 9.04 0.31 -21.74
CA GLU A 45 10.08 1.31 -21.54
C GLU A 45 9.60 2.72 -21.93
N GLN A 46 8.92 2.86 -23.06
CA GLN A 46 8.33 4.14 -23.47
C GLN A 46 7.28 4.65 -22.47
N ILE A 47 6.41 3.76 -21.97
CA ILE A 47 5.42 4.10 -20.94
C ILE A 47 6.11 4.55 -19.66
N GLU A 48 7.16 3.87 -19.21
CA GLU A 48 7.93 4.25 -18.01
C GLU A 48 8.54 5.65 -18.18
N ASN A 49 9.20 5.90 -19.31
CA ASN A 49 9.82 7.21 -19.60
C ASN A 49 8.80 8.35 -19.61
N ILE A 50 7.66 8.16 -20.29
CA ILE A 50 6.58 9.16 -20.32
C ILE A 50 5.99 9.36 -18.92
N ARG A 51 5.83 8.28 -18.14
CA ARG A 51 5.31 8.37 -16.78
C ARG A 51 6.23 9.20 -15.88
N LEU A 52 7.55 8.99 -15.93
CA LEU A 52 8.53 9.77 -15.18
C LEU A 52 8.50 11.26 -15.56
N GLN A 53 8.39 11.57 -16.86
CA GLN A 53 8.20 12.94 -17.33
C GLN A 53 6.88 13.55 -16.82
N LYS A 54 5.79 12.80 -16.88
CA LYS A 54 4.47 13.24 -16.39
C LYS A 54 4.51 13.52 -14.89
N ILE A 55 5.13 12.66 -14.08
CA ILE A 55 5.26 12.87 -12.63
C ILE A 55 5.92 14.23 -12.33
N ARG A 56 7.06 14.53 -12.97
CA ARG A 56 7.73 15.82 -12.78
C ARG A 56 6.87 17.00 -13.23
N ALA A 57 6.18 16.86 -14.37
CA ALA A 57 5.29 17.90 -14.86
C ALA A 57 4.11 18.15 -13.91
N ASP A 58 3.49 17.09 -13.38
CA ASP A 58 2.37 17.18 -12.43
C ASP A 58 2.80 17.82 -11.11
N LEU A 59 3.96 17.43 -10.55
CA LEU A 59 4.52 18.04 -9.33
C LEU A 59 4.70 19.56 -9.51
N LYS A 60 5.31 19.99 -10.63
CA LYS A 60 5.51 21.41 -10.93
C LYS A 60 4.20 22.15 -11.21
N LYS A 61 3.22 21.46 -11.80
CA LYS A 61 1.90 22.02 -12.08
C LYS A 61 1.14 22.36 -10.80
N VAL A 62 1.18 21.48 -9.80
CA VAL A 62 0.54 21.73 -8.50
C VAL A 62 1.27 22.83 -7.73
N GLY A 63 2.59 22.92 -7.88
CA GLY A 63 3.42 23.87 -7.16
C GLY A 63 4.29 23.12 -6.16
N LEU A 64 5.61 23.29 -6.32
CA LEU A 64 6.57 22.80 -5.34
C LEU A 64 6.51 23.69 -4.08
N PRO A 65 6.75 23.14 -2.88
CA PRO A 65 6.76 23.95 -1.67
C PRO A 65 7.71 25.15 -1.80
N LYS A 66 7.22 26.34 -1.47
CA LYS A 66 8.01 27.57 -1.42
C LYS A 66 8.32 27.94 0.03
N ASP A 67 9.17 28.95 0.20
CA ASP A 67 9.58 29.48 1.50
C ASP A 67 10.22 28.43 2.43
N GLY A 68 10.10 28.60 3.75
CA GLY A 68 10.70 27.74 4.76
C GLY A 68 12.23 27.70 4.72
N VAL A 69 12.79 26.52 5.01
CA VAL A 69 14.23 26.28 5.04
C VAL A 69 14.80 26.37 3.62
N LYS A 70 15.85 27.19 3.47
CA LYS A 70 16.56 27.34 2.19
C LYS A 70 17.32 26.07 1.82
N GLY A 71 17.37 25.80 0.52
CA GLY A 71 18.14 24.71 -0.04
C GLY A 71 18.16 24.71 -1.56
N GLU A 72 18.93 23.78 -2.11
CA GLU A 72 19.08 23.53 -3.55
C GLU A 72 17.93 22.67 -4.07
N LEU A 73 17.31 23.07 -5.19
CA LEU A 73 16.29 22.26 -5.83
C LEU A 73 16.93 21.18 -6.71
N VAL A 74 16.70 19.91 -6.38
CA VAL A 74 17.26 18.75 -7.09
C VAL A 74 16.13 17.92 -7.69
N GLU A 75 16.23 17.66 -9.00
CA GLU A 75 15.22 16.93 -9.77
C GLU A 75 15.70 15.53 -10.18
N HIS A 76 15.10 14.51 -9.58
CA HIS A 76 15.27 13.11 -9.98
C HIS A 76 14.15 12.67 -10.92
N ALA A 77 14.19 11.42 -11.40
CA ALA A 77 13.24 10.94 -12.38
C ALA A 77 11.80 10.86 -11.84
N ALA A 78 11.62 10.49 -10.57
CA ALA A 78 10.30 10.28 -9.93
C ALA A 78 10.05 11.11 -8.66
N MET A 79 11.01 11.94 -8.26
CA MET A 79 10.91 12.80 -7.08
C MET A 79 11.68 14.11 -7.30
N ILE A 80 11.25 15.17 -6.63
CA ILE A 80 11.95 16.46 -6.59
C ILE A 80 12.15 16.81 -5.13
N LEU A 81 13.34 17.29 -4.76
CA LEU A 81 13.65 17.64 -3.38
C LEU A 81 14.29 19.02 -3.27
N ASN A 82 14.17 19.62 -2.09
CA ASN A 82 14.91 20.82 -1.70
C ASN A 82 15.96 20.43 -0.66
N TYR A 83 17.22 20.38 -1.07
CA TYR A 83 18.34 19.95 -0.24
C TYR A 83 18.90 21.09 0.59
N SER A 84 18.78 21.01 1.92
CA SER A 84 19.32 22.03 2.81
C SER A 84 20.73 21.66 3.26
N GLU A 85 21.71 22.37 2.71
CA GLU A 85 23.12 22.20 3.10
C GLU A 85 23.34 22.39 4.61
N ALA A 86 22.69 23.39 5.21
CA ALA A 86 22.83 23.66 6.64
C ALA A 86 22.37 22.49 7.53
N HIS A 87 21.54 21.59 6.99
CA HIS A 87 21.01 20.43 7.72
C HIS A 87 21.49 19.08 7.16
N GLU A 88 22.24 19.09 6.04
CA GLU A 88 22.74 17.92 5.30
C GLU A 88 21.65 16.90 4.94
N GLN A 89 20.43 17.40 4.68
CA GLN A 89 19.28 16.59 4.28
C GLN A 89 18.26 17.44 3.52
N ALA A 90 17.32 16.79 2.83
CA ALA A 90 16.22 17.51 2.22
C ALA A 90 15.29 18.15 3.27
N ALA A 91 14.96 19.43 3.08
CA ALA A 91 13.89 20.12 3.81
C ALA A 91 12.52 19.52 3.45
N TRP A 92 12.37 19.09 2.19
CA TRP A 92 11.22 18.33 1.73
C TRP A 92 11.57 17.53 0.47
N VAL A 93 10.82 16.46 0.23
CA VAL A 93 10.81 15.65 -0.98
C VAL A 93 9.36 15.51 -1.45
N ALA A 94 9.12 15.84 -2.70
CA ALA A 94 7.84 15.72 -3.38
C ALA A 94 7.87 14.57 -4.40
N HIS A 95 6.91 13.66 -4.33
CA HIS A 95 6.75 12.55 -5.28
C HIS A 95 5.28 12.24 -5.54
N ILE A 96 5.02 11.42 -6.54
CA ILE A 96 3.67 10.91 -6.84
C ILE A 96 3.70 9.39 -6.74
N ILE A 97 2.71 8.81 -6.09
CA ILE A 97 2.48 7.37 -6.04
C ILE A 97 1.41 7.02 -7.09
N PRO A 98 1.79 6.49 -8.27
CA PRO A 98 0.83 6.12 -9.30
C PRO A 98 0.21 4.74 -9.03
N PRO A 99 -0.94 4.41 -9.63
CA PRO A 99 -1.52 3.07 -9.59
C PRO A 99 -0.55 1.96 -10.05
N ALA A 100 0.40 2.28 -10.92
CA ALA A 100 1.46 1.37 -11.37
C ALA A 100 2.29 0.77 -10.22
N MET A 101 2.33 1.41 -9.04
CA MET A 101 2.95 0.86 -7.83
C MET A 101 2.40 -0.53 -7.47
N MET A 102 1.13 -0.83 -7.75
CA MET A 102 0.50 -2.13 -7.48
C MET A 102 1.05 -3.27 -8.35
N GLU A 103 1.59 -2.94 -9.52
CA GLU A 103 2.22 -3.91 -10.44
C GLU A 103 3.74 -4.04 -10.18
N GLY A 104 4.29 -3.14 -9.35
CA GLY A 104 5.71 -3.09 -9.02
C GLY A 104 6.20 -4.34 -8.29
N ASN A 105 7.08 -5.10 -8.95
CA ASN A 105 7.64 -6.34 -8.42
C ASN A 105 9.13 -6.22 -8.05
N LEU A 106 9.77 -5.07 -8.31
CA LEU A 106 11.19 -4.87 -8.02
C LEU A 106 11.46 -4.98 -6.51
N SER A 107 12.58 -5.60 -6.16
CA SER A 107 13.01 -5.76 -4.76
C SER A 107 13.79 -4.54 -4.28
N ARG A 108 13.83 -4.35 -2.95
CA ARG A 108 14.72 -3.36 -2.32
C ARG A 108 16.17 -3.63 -2.71
N THR A 109 16.89 -2.58 -3.10
CA THR A 109 18.32 -2.67 -3.45
C THR A 109 19.22 -2.44 -2.22
N ASN A 110 18.79 -1.60 -1.28
CA ASN A 110 19.60 -1.13 -0.15
C ASN A 110 20.94 -0.50 -0.58
N ASP A 111 20.96 0.08 -1.78
CA ASP A 111 22.12 0.73 -2.40
C ASP A 111 22.20 2.20 -1.99
N PHE A 112 22.49 2.45 -0.71
CA PHE A 112 22.60 3.80 -0.17
C PHE A 112 23.90 4.48 -0.64
N ARG A 113 23.76 5.60 -1.36
CA ARG A 113 24.88 6.30 -1.99
C ARG A 113 24.68 7.82 -2.01
N GLU A 114 25.77 8.53 -2.22
CA GLU A 114 25.77 9.98 -2.38
C GLU A 114 24.98 10.40 -3.61
N ASP A 115 24.39 11.59 -3.55
CA ASP A 115 23.67 12.19 -4.67
C ASP A 115 24.58 13.13 -5.46
N GLU A 116 24.96 12.73 -6.66
CA GLU A 116 25.81 13.52 -7.54
C GLU A 116 25.11 14.79 -8.08
N LEU A 117 23.78 14.89 -7.94
CA LEU A 117 23.04 16.06 -8.39
C LEU A 117 23.00 17.20 -7.35
N VAL A 118 23.40 16.93 -6.10
CA VAL A 118 23.52 17.97 -5.07
C VAL A 118 24.89 18.62 -5.18
N SER A 119 24.92 19.92 -5.44
CA SER A 119 26.15 20.64 -5.79
C SER A 119 27.18 20.72 -4.66
N SER A 120 26.72 20.72 -3.41
CA SER A 120 27.56 20.77 -2.21
C SER A 120 28.04 19.39 -1.72
N GLY A 121 27.50 18.31 -2.30
CA GLY A 121 27.65 16.96 -1.77
C GLY A 121 26.50 16.59 -0.84
N THR A 122 26.57 15.41 -0.22
CA THR A 122 25.53 14.93 0.68
C THR A 122 26.10 14.20 1.89
N ALA A 123 25.24 13.92 2.86
CA ALA A 123 25.49 12.91 3.86
C ALA A 123 26.00 11.59 3.24
N VAL A 124 26.82 10.87 3.99
CA VAL A 124 27.46 9.63 3.56
C VAL A 124 27.18 8.50 4.55
N LYS A 125 27.58 7.28 4.19
CA LYS A 125 27.48 6.11 5.07
C LYS A 125 28.09 6.36 6.46
N ALA A 126 29.21 7.08 6.53
CA ALA A 126 29.91 7.35 7.78
C ALA A 126 29.10 8.20 8.76
N ASP A 127 28.18 9.05 8.29
CA ASP A 127 27.31 9.84 9.18
C ASP A 127 26.32 8.94 9.92
N TYR A 128 25.73 7.96 9.23
CA TYR A 128 24.70 7.10 9.83
C TYR A 128 25.26 5.89 10.58
N TRP A 129 26.48 5.46 10.27
CA TRP A 129 27.05 4.23 10.82
C TRP A 129 27.30 4.35 12.34
N TYR A 130 26.71 3.46 13.14
CA TYR A 130 26.73 3.50 14.61
C TYR A 130 26.19 4.81 15.23
N SER A 131 25.37 5.58 14.50
CA SER A 131 24.75 6.80 15.02
C SER A 131 23.57 6.55 15.97
N GLY A 132 22.95 5.37 15.87
CA GLY A 132 21.67 5.06 16.53
C GLY A 132 20.44 5.40 15.67
N TYR A 133 20.62 6.07 14.53
CA TYR A 133 19.54 6.43 13.60
C TYR A 133 19.55 5.55 12.36
N ASP A 134 18.35 5.26 11.85
CA ASP A 134 18.16 4.69 10.53
C ASP A 134 18.37 5.75 9.44
N ARG A 135 18.73 5.27 8.24
CA ARG A 135 18.63 6.02 6.99
C ARG A 135 17.16 6.02 6.56
N GLY A 136 16.36 6.85 7.22
CA GLY A 136 14.92 6.95 7.00
C GLY A 136 14.64 7.63 5.67
N HIS A 137 13.87 6.98 4.79
CA HIS A 137 13.51 7.58 3.51
C HIS A 137 12.46 8.68 3.72
N LEU A 138 12.58 9.78 2.99
CA LEU A 138 11.51 10.78 2.87
C LEU A 138 10.51 10.34 1.78
N ALA A 139 11.00 10.03 0.59
CA ALA A 139 10.26 9.31 -0.46
C ALA A 139 10.56 7.80 -0.38
N PRO A 140 9.61 6.95 0.05
CA PRO A 140 9.88 5.55 0.37
C PRO A 140 10.14 4.70 -0.88
N SER A 141 11.18 3.84 -0.85
CA SER A 141 11.50 2.93 -1.97
C SER A 141 10.35 2.01 -2.40
N ALA A 142 9.41 1.70 -1.49
CA ALA A 142 8.23 0.89 -1.78
C ALA A 142 7.26 1.56 -2.76
N ASP A 143 7.26 2.89 -2.83
CA ASP A 143 6.41 3.67 -3.74
C ASP A 143 6.91 3.62 -5.19
N PHE A 144 8.18 3.19 -5.38
CA PHE A 144 8.90 3.22 -6.65
C PHE A 144 9.18 1.85 -7.26
N ARG A 145 8.63 0.75 -6.71
CA ARG A 145 8.89 -0.64 -7.16
C ARG A 145 8.48 -0.94 -8.60
N TRP A 146 7.82 0.00 -9.27
CA TRP A 146 7.38 -0.08 -10.66
C TRP A 146 8.41 0.45 -11.67
N SER A 147 9.48 1.11 -11.21
CA SER A 147 10.54 1.67 -12.08
C SER A 147 11.91 1.38 -11.49
N LYS A 148 12.84 0.89 -12.33
CA LYS A 148 14.22 0.61 -11.91
C LYS A 148 14.98 1.90 -11.58
N THR A 149 14.75 2.94 -12.36
CA THR A 149 15.35 4.25 -12.14
C THR A 149 14.84 4.86 -10.84
N ALA A 150 13.52 4.95 -10.67
CA ALA A 150 12.92 5.57 -9.49
C ALA A 150 13.31 4.85 -8.18
N ILE A 151 13.27 3.51 -8.15
CA ILE A 151 13.68 2.78 -6.95
C ILE A 151 15.16 2.97 -6.65
N SER A 152 16.03 3.03 -7.67
CA SER A 152 17.46 3.26 -7.49
C SER A 152 17.75 4.64 -6.91
N GLU A 153 17.12 5.69 -7.45
CA GLU A 153 17.29 7.08 -6.99
C GLU A 153 16.74 7.29 -5.57
N SER A 154 15.73 6.51 -5.14
CA SER A 154 15.20 6.62 -3.78
C SER A 154 16.21 6.29 -2.66
N TYR A 155 17.34 5.65 -2.98
CA TYR A 155 18.41 5.34 -2.03
C TYR A 155 19.51 6.40 -1.93
N TYR A 156 19.40 7.53 -2.63
CA TYR A 156 20.33 8.65 -2.43
C TYR A 156 20.24 9.22 -1.00
N TYR A 157 21.37 9.61 -0.42
CA TYR A 157 21.41 10.25 0.90
C TYR A 157 20.70 11.60 0.93
N SER A 158 20.52 12.27 -0.21
CA SER A 158 19.64 13.44 -0.34
C SER A 158 18.18 13.17 0.04
N ASN A 159 17.73 11.92 -0.11
CA ASN A 159 16.40 11.45 0.28
C ASN A 159 16.38 10.77 1.68
N MET A 160 17.46 10.89 2.44
CA MET A 160 17.55 10.31 3.79
C MET A 160 17.48 11.38 4.87
N SER A 161 16.88 11.01 5.99
CA SER A 161 16.90 11.78 7.22
C SER A 161 17.10 10.84 8.42
N PRO A 162 17.79 11.27 9.50
CA PRO A 162 17.97 10.45 10.69
C PRO A 162 16.66 10.24 11.43
N GLN A 163 16.15 9.02 11.31
CA GLN A 163 14.94 8.59 11.98
C GLN A 163 15.27 7.55 13.04
N LEU A 164 14.66 7.65 14.22
CA LEU A 164 14.78 6.60 15.23
C LEU A 164 14.17 5.29 14.71
N PRO A 165 14.77 4.11 15.01
CA PRO A 165 14.28 2.83 14.51
C PRO A 165 12.80 2.55 14.82
N GLU A 166 12.35 2.86 16.04
CA GLU A 166 10.96 2.73 16.50
C GLU A 166 10.00 3.69 15.78
N PHE A 167 10.49 4.78 15.21
CA PHE A 167 9.70 5.68 14.38
C PHE A 167 9.63 5.16 12.95
N ASN A 168 10.80 4.99 12.31
CA ASN A 168 10.95 4.61 10.90
C ASN A 168 10.27 3.26 10.58
N ARG A 169 10.50 2.25 11.43
CA ARG A 169 10.11 0.86 11.14
C ARG A 169 8.68 0.54 11.57
N GLU A 170 8.06 1.41 12.37
CA GLU A 170 6.72 1.21 12.95
C GLU A 170 5.78 2.35 12.52
N GLY A 171 5.59 3.38 13.35
CA GLY A 171 4.57 4.41 13.12
C GLY A 171 4.68 5.11 11.76
N TRP A 172 5.90 5.41 11.32
CA TRP A 172 6.13 6.00 10.00
C TRP A 172 5.81 5.04 8.86
N ALA A 173 6.24 3.77 8.99
CA ALA A 173 5.91 2.71 8.02
C ALA A 173 4.40 2.44 7.94
N ASP A 174 3.66 2.62 9.04
CA ASP A 174 2.21 2.53 9.07
C ASP A 174 1.56 3.68 8.28
N LEU A 175 2.04 4.92 8.44
CA LEU A 175 1.60 6.06 7.64
C LEU A 175 1.87 5.85 6.15
N GLU A 176 3.08 5.43 5.78
CA GLU A 176 3.39 5.11 4.38
C GLU A 176 2.47 4.03 3.81
N ARG A 177 2.14 3.00 4.61
CA ARG A 177 1.20 1.95 4.20
C ARG A 177 -0.21 2.49 4.03
N TRP A 178 -0.63 3.43 4.88
CA TRP A 178 -1.93 4.08 4.77
C TRP A 178 -2.04 4.87 3.46
N VAL A 179 -1.03 5.67 3.10
CA VAL A 179 -1.01 6.43 1.84
C VAL A 179 -1.06 5.50 0.62
N ARG A 180 -0.22 4.45 0.59
CA ARG A 180 -0.30 3.42 -0.46
C ARG A 180 -1.66 2.70 -0.49
N GLY A 181 -2.29 2.56 0.67
CA GLY A 181 -3.65 2.03 0.80
C GLY A 181 -4.71 2.90 0.11
N ALA A 182 -4.55 4.23 0.13
CA ALA A 182 -5.41 5.16 -0.59
C ALA A 182 -5.26 5.00 -2.13
N VAL A 183 -4.02 4.89 -2.63
CA VAL A 183 -3.74 4.61 -4.05
C VAL A 183 -4.36 3.27 -4.48
N PHE A 184 -4.13 2.22 -3.68
CA PHE A 184 -4.70 0.90 -3.93
C PHE A 184 -6.23 0.94 -3.99
N SER A 185 -6.82 1.78 -3.15
CA SER A 185 -8.26 1.92 -3.01
C SER A 185 -8.89 2.66 -4.17
N HIS A 186 -8.48 3.90 -4.40
CA HIS A 186 -9.13 4.77 -5.36
C HIS A 186 -8.64 4.57 -6.79
N LYS A 187 -7.55 3.81 -6.99
CA LYS A 187 -6.90 3.59 -8.29
C LYS A 187 -6.48 4.90 -8.97
N ARG A 188 -6.13 5.90 -8.16
CA ARG A 188 -5.73 7.26 -8.56
C ARG A 188 -4.30 7.56 -8.15
N SER A 189 -3.69 8.52 -8.82
CA SER A 189 -2.37 9.01 -8.45
C SER A 189 -2.48 9.91 -7.22
N ILE A 190 -1.63 9.66 -6.22
CA ILE A 190 -1.59 10.47 -4.99
C ILE A 190 -0.26 11.23 -4.94
N LEU A 191 -0.34 12.56 -4.84
CA LEU A 191 0.83 13.41 -4.64
C LEU A 191 1.17 13.45 -3.16
N VAL A 192 2.45 13.31 -2.84
CA VAL A 192 2.96 13.24 -1.48
C VAL A 192 4.15 14.17 -1.34
N ILE A 193 4.14 15.00 -0.30
CA ILE A 193 5.26 15.86 0.07
C ILE A 193 5.66 15.49 1.49
N THR A 194 6.92 15.17 1.69
CA THR A 194 7.43 14.64 2.96
C THR A 194 8.67 15.39 3.37
N GLY A 195 8.79 15.74 4.64
CA GLY A 195 9.99 16.38 5.14
C GLY A 195 10.14 16.29 6.65
N PRO A 196 11.35 16.54 7.16
CA PRO A 196 11.58 16.84 8.57
C PRO A 196 11.06 18.24 8.93
N ILE A 197 10.70 18.45 10.20
CA ILE A 197 10.52 19.80 10.75
C ILE A 197 11.90 20.32 11.17
N LEU A 198 12.50 21.15 10.31
CA LEU A 198 13.83 21.70 10.49
C LEU A 198 13.78 23.10 11.11
N LYS A 199 14.69 23.34 12.05
CA LYS A 199 14.88 24.63 12.73
C LYS A 199 16.35 24.80 13.10
N GLU A 200 16.77 26.04 13.31
CA GLU A 200 18.11 26.32 13.81
C GLU A 200 18.35 25.68 15.19
N GLY A 201 19.58 25.21 15.42
CA GLY A 201 19.97 24.66 16.71
C GLY A 201 19.51 23.22 16.99
N LEU A 202 18.98 22.51 15.99
CA LEU A 202 18.74 21.07 16.11
C LEU A 202 20.03 20.32 16.49
N PRO A 203 19.94 19.26 17.31
CA PRO A 203 21.08 18.38 17.54
C PRO A 203 21.53 17.76 16.22
N GLN A 204 22.82 17.48 16.09
CA GLN A 204 23.41 16.89 14.90
C GLN A 204 24.00 15.52 15.23
N ILE A 205 24.01 14.63 14.24
CA ILE A 205 24.76 13.39 14.34
C ILE A 205 26.24 13.75 14.49
N THR A 206 26.81 13.38 15.63
CA THR A 206 28.21 13.70 15.93
C THR A 206 29.18 12.79 15.18
N GLN A 207 28.71 11.59 14.82
CA GLN A 207 29.37 10.63 13.96
C GLN A 207 29.44 11.13 12.51
N GLY A 208 30.52 10.82 11.82
CA GLY A 208 30.71 11.22 10.42
C GLY A 208 31.09 12.69 10.21
N PRO A 209 31.43 13.03 8.96
CA PRO A 209 31.99 14.33 8.60
C PRO A 209 30.96 15.45 8.50
N ASN A 210 29.70 15.16 8.15
CA ASN A 210 28.79 16.17 7.62
C ASN A 210 27.89 16.83 8.70
N LYS A 211 27.74 16.21 9.88
CA LYS A 211 26.91 16.75 10.99
C LYS A 211 25.44 16.90 10.61
N VAL A 212 24.87 15.84 10.06
CA VAL A 212 23.45 15.75 9.70
C VAL A 212 22.55 16.13 10.87
N SER A 213 21.65 17.09 10.68
CA SER A 213 20.71 17.50 11.72
C SER A 213 19.74 16.37 12.07
N ILE A 214 19.35 16.27 13.34
CA ILE A 214 18.42 15.26 13.87
C ILE A 214 17.08 15.95 14.12
N PRO A 215 16.06 15.74 13.26
CA PRO A 215 14.75 16.34 13.42
C PRO A 215 14.03 15.78 14.65
N GLU A 216 13.28 16.64 15.35
CA GLU A 216 12.40 16.23 16.46
C GLU A 216 11.08 15.63 15.96
N ALA A 217 10.67 15.97 14.74
CA ALA A 217 9.43 15.54 14.11
C ALA A 217 9.53 15.56 12.58
N PHE A 218 8.60 14.86 11.95
CA PHE A 218 8.45 14.76 10.50
C PHE A 218 7.01 15.07 10.10
N PHE A 219 6.84 15.59 8.89
CA PHE A 219 5.55 15.80 8.29
C PHE A 219 5.37 15.01 7.00
N LYS A 220 4.11 14.75 6.66
CA LYS A 220 3.70 14.24 5.35
C LYS A 220 2.40 14.91 4.92
N VAL A 221 2.42 15.58 3.78
CA VAL A 221 1.25 16.17 3.13
C VAL A 221 0.84 15.25 1.97
N VAL A 222 -0.45 14.96 1.88
CA VAL A 222 -1.02 14.03 0.90
C VAL A 222 -2.14 14.74 0.14
N LEU A 223 -2.13 14.66 -1.20
CA LEU A 223 -3.08 15.33 -2.08
C LEU A 223 -3.65 14.36 -3.12
N ASP A 224 -4.98 14.33 -3.23
CA ASP A 224 -5.73 13.60 -4.26
C ASP A 224 -6.54 14.61 -5.09
N LEU A 225 -5.96 15.04 -6.22
CA LEU A 225 -6.63 15.94 -7.18
C LEU A 225 -7.57 15.21 -8.13
N GLU A 226 -7.46 13.88 -8.24
CA GLU A 226 -8.27 13.07 -9.15
C GLU A 226 -9.59 12.62 -8.51
N ALA A 227 -9.79 12.91 -7.22
CA ALA A 227 -11.06 12.71 -6.53
C ALA A 227 -12.18 13.60 -7.07
N GLU A 228 -13.43 13.11 -6.98
CA GLU A 228 -14.62 13.91 -7.35
C GLU A 228 -14.66 15.25 -6.61
N GLN A 229 -14.24 15.21 -5.34
CA GLN A 229 -13.89 16.40 -4.57
C GLN A 229 -12.41 16.30 -4.22
N PRO A 230 -11.55 17.15 -4.83
CA PRO A 230 -10.14 17.19 -4.51
C PRO A 230 -9.94 17.40 -3.01
N LYS A 231 -8.99 16.66 -2.44
CA LYS A 231 -8.76 16.63 -0.99
C LYS A 231 -7.29 16.59 -0.66
N ALA A 232 -6.92 17.25 0.42
CA ALA A 232 -5.59 17.21 1.01
C ALA A 232 -5.67 16.83 2.50
N ILE A 233 -4.59 16.31 3.05
CA ILE A 233 -4.43 16.10 4.49
C ILE A 233 -2.94 16.13 4.87
N GLY A 234 -2.62 16.72 6.01
CA GLY A 234 -1.29 16.71 6.60
C GLY A 234 -1.18 15.68 7.72
N PHE A 235 0.05 15.28 8.04
CA PHE A 235 0.39 14.49 9.22
C PHE A 235 1.65 15.07 9.85
N ILE A 236 1.69 15.14 11.18
CA ILE A 236 2.90 15.51 11.93
C ILE A 236 3.15 14.47 13.00
N MET A 237 4.33 13.86 12.99
CA MET A 237 4.70 12.78 13.89
C MET A 237 6.07 13.03 14.51
N LYS A 238 6.20 12.82 15.83
CA LYS A 238 7.47 12.95 16.53
C LYS A 238 8.45 11.87 16.06
N ASN A 239 9.73 12.23 15.95
CA ASN A 239 10.82 11.29 15.70
C ASN A 239 11.06 10.45 16.96
N GLY A 240 10.24 9.41 17.13
CA GLY A 240 10.27 8.49 18.27
C GLY A 240 9.02 7.62 18.32
N HIS A 241 8.72 7.06 19.49
CA HIS A 241 7.55 6.19 19.67
C HIS A 241 6.23 6.89 19.33
N CYS A 242 5.49 6.26 18.42
CA CYS A 242 4.16 6.69 17.97
C CYS A 242 3.11 5.68 18.44
N ASN A 243 2.52 5.90 19.63
CA ASN A 243 1.66 4.90 20.29
C ASN A 243 0.19 4.92 19.85
N ASN A 244 -0.25 6.01 19.21
CA ASN A 244 -1.62 6.15 18.73
C ASN A 244 -1.78 5.63 17.28
N PRO A 245 -3.01 5.31 16.84
CA PRO A 245 -3.27 4.97 15.44
C PRO A 245 -2.84 6.09 14.48
N THR A 246 -2.36 5.73 13.29
CA THR A 246 -1.86 6.65 12.26
C THR A 246 -2.75 7.87 12.04
N ILE A 247 -4.07 7.67 11.97
CA ILE A 247 -5.01 8.74 11.65
C ILE A 247 -5.10 9.83 12.73
N SER A 248 -4.74 9.50 13.97
CA SER A 248 -4.75 10.46 15.08
C SER A 248 -3.66 11.54 14.97
N TYR A 249 -2.68 11.35 14.09
CA TYR A 249 -1.65 12.34 13.78
C TYR A 249 -2.02 13.24 12.59
N ALA A 250 -3.22 13.08 12.03
CA ALA A 250 -3.70 13.90 10.93
C ALA A 250 -3.94 15.34 11.41
N VAL A 251 -3.49 16.29 10.61
CA VAL A 251 -3.62 17.73 10.80
C VAL A 251 -4.00 18.38 9.46
N SER A 252 -4.37 19.66 9.46
CA SER A 252 -4.53 20.40 8.21
C SER A 252 -3.18 20.67 7.56
N VAL A 253 -3.17 20.97 6.27
CA VAL A 253 -1.92 21.40 5.60
C VAL A 253 -1.49 22.76 6.14
N ASP A 254 -2.44 23.67 6.44
CA ASP A 254 -2.17 24.93 7.15
C ASP A 254 -1.35 24.73 8.44
N GLU A 255 -1.61 23.64 9.19
CA GLU A 255 -0.87 23.35 10.42
C GLU A 255 0.55 22.86 10.14
N VAL A 256 0.75 22.15 9.02
CA VAL A 256 2.09 21.78 8.55
C VAL A 256 2.87 23.03 8.11
N GLU A 257 2.24 23.95 7.39
CA GLU A 257 2.83 25.24 7.00
C GLU A 257 3.23 26.06 8.22
N ALA A 258 2.34 26.16 9.21
CA ALA A 258 2.62 26.88 10.45
C ALA A 258 3.84 26.34 11.21
N GLN A 259 4.14 25.03 11.10
CA GLN A 259 5.31 24.42 11.75
C GLN A 259 6.58 24.44 10.90
N THR A 260 6.46 24.53 9.57
CA THR A 260 7.59 24.39 8.64
C THR A 260 7.99 25.72 8.00
N GLY A 261 7.09 26.70 7.98
CA GLY A 261 7.20 27.93 7.21
C GLY A 261 7.12 27.73 5.70
N LEU A 262 6.73 26.53 5.24
CA LEU A 262 6.52 26.22 3.82
C LEU A 262 5.14 26.71 3.36
N ASP A 263 5.02 26.95 2.06
CA ASP A 263 3.78 27.23 1.32
C ASP A 263 3.56 26.09 0.30
N PHE A 264 2.60 25.20 0.56
CA PHE A 264 2.30 24.06 -0.29
C PHE A 264 1.38 24.47 -1.44
N PHE A 265 1.31 23.65 -2.50
CA PHE A 265 0.35 23.83 -3.61
C PHE A 265 0.30 25.22 -4.28
N SER A 266 1.38 26.00 -4.14
CA SER A 266 1.56 27.40 -4.52
C SER A 266 1.37 27.79 -6.00
N ASN A 267 0.96 26.85 -6.86
CA ASN A 267 0.56 27.11 -8.25
C ASN A 267 -0.91 26.77 -8.53
N LEU A 268 -1.66 26.27 -7.53
CA LEU A 268 -3.11 26.10 -7.62
C LEU A 268 -3.81 27.47 -7.57
N PRO A 269 -5.06 27.57 -8.06
CA PRO A 269 -5.86 28.76 -7.84
C PRO A 269 -6.07 29.00 -6.34
N GLU A 270 -5.88 30.24 -5.88
CA GLU A 270 -5.93 30.64 -4.46
C GLU A 270 -7.16 30.10 -3.69
N ALA A 271 -8.34 30.07 -4.33
CA ALA A 271 -9.55 29.56 -3.71
C ALA A 271 -9.52 28.03 -3.48
N GLU A 272 -8.87 27.30 -4.39
CA GLU A 272 -8.74 25.84 -4.31
C GLU A 272 -7.63 25.44 -3.34
N GLU A 273 -6.50 26.15 -3.40
CA GLU A 273 -5.37 26.06 -2.46
C GLU A 273 -5.85 26.20 -1.00
N LYS A 274 -6.42 27.37 -0.65
CA LYS A 274 -6.96 27.62 0.71
C LYS A 274 -8.00 26.60 1.16
N ARG A 275 -8.83 26.12 0.23
CA ARG A 275 -9.85 25.11 0.54
C ARG A 275 -9.20 23.78 0.90
N LEU A 276 -8.21 23.35 0.11
CA LEU A 276 -7.48 22.10 0.32
C LEU A 276 -6.66 22.17 1.61
N GLU A 277 -6.00 23.29 1.87
CA GLU A 277 -5.08 23.41 2.99
C GLU A 277 -5.77 23.43 4.35
N ALA A 278 -6.98 23.99 4.41
CA ALA A 278 -7.82 24.01 5.60
C ALA A 278 -8.49 22.66 5.92
N MET A 279 -8.43 21.66 5.03
CA MET A 279 -9.02 20.35 5.27
C MET A 279 -8.28 19.63 6.40
N LYS A 280 -9.03 19.15 7.39
CA LYS A 280 -8.48 18.43 8.56
C LYS A 280 -9.15 17.10 8.86
N ASP A 281 -10.22 16.77 8.13
CA ASP A 281 -10.98 15.54 8.38
C ASP A 281 -10.42 14.37 7.55
N PRO A 282 -9.74 13.41 8.19
CA PRO A 282 -9.21 12.25 7.50
C PRO A 282 -10.29 11.26 7.07
N SER A 283 -11.55 11.38 7.51
CA SER A 283 -12.62 10.43 7.19
C SER A 283 -12.84 10.29 5.68
N SER A 284 -12.67 11.38 4.93
CA SER A 284 -12.72 11.40 3.47
C SER A 284 -11.64 10.53 2.81
N TRP A 285 -10.57 10.21 3.54
CA TRP A 285 -9.50 9.30 3.14
C TRP A 285 -9.70 7.88 3.69
N GLU A 286 -10.49 7.73 4.76
CA GLU A 286 -10.94 6.46 5.33
C GLU A 286 -12.10 5.86 4.51
N LYS A 287 -11.81 5.59 3.23
CA LYS A 287 -12.56 4.77 2.27
C LYS A 287 -14.02 5.14 1.98
N THR A 288 -14.24 5.59 0.76
CA THR A 288 -15.14 4.87 -0.17
C THR A 288 -14.27 4.00 -1.08
N THR A 289 -14.06 2.75 -0.68
CA THR A 289 -13.41 1.75 -1.52
C THR A 289 -14.26 0.51 -1.60
N GLU A 290 -14.73 0.19 -2.79
CA GLU A 290 -15.27 -1.13 -3.09
C GLU A 290 -14.32 -2.21 -2.55
N GLY A 291 -14.87 -3.09 -1.72
CA GLY A 291 -14.18 -4.30 -1.26
C GLY A 291 -13.42 -4.20 0.06
N ARG A 292 -13.45 -3.08 0.81
CA ARG A 292 -13.10 -3.10 2.24
C ARG A 292 -14.03 -2.29 3.14
N LEU A 293 -15.02 -2.94 3.78
CA LEU A 293 -15.95 -2.35 4.75
C LEU A 293 -15.23 -1.61 5.89
N ALA A 294 -15.82 -0.54 6.43
CA ALA A 294 -15.42 0.08 7.70
C ALA A 294 -15.70 -0.87 8.89
N ASP A 295 -15.22 -0.53 10.10
CA ASP A 295 -15.79 -1.12 11.30
C ASP A 295 -17.24 -0.63 11.41
N VAL A 296 -18.15 -1.49 11.89
CA VAL A 296 -19.56 -1.17 12.07
C VAL A 296 -19.97 -1.50 13.50
N PRO A 297 -20.97 -0.79 14.05
CA PRO A 297 -21.51 -1.17 15.35
C PRO A 297 -22.08 -2.60 15.30
N PRO A 298 -21.96 -3.38 16.39
CA PRO A 298 -22.68 -4.63 16.54
C PRO A 298 -24.18 -4.44 16.33
N LEU A 299 -24.84 -5.45 15.76
CA LEU A 299 -26.28 -5.43 15.52
C LEU A 299 -27.06 -5.21 16.81
N SER A 300 -28.08 -4.35 16.74
CA SER A 300 -29.02 -4.12 17.83
C SER A 300 -29.97 -5.32 18.02
N ASN A 301 -30.63 -5.40 19.18
CA ASN A 301 -31.51 -6.53 19.50
C ASN A 301 -32.71 -6.65 18.54
N GLU A 302 -33.16 -5.52 17.99
CA GLU A 302 -34.26 -5.41 17.03
C GLU A 302 -33.84 -5.88 15.62
N GLU A 303 -32.54 -5.87 15.31
CA GLU A 303 -32.00 -6.32 14.02
C GLU A 303 -31.70 -7.83 14.00
N LEU A 304 -31.54 -8.43 15.18
CA LEU A 304 -31.13 -9.82 15.33
C LEU A 304 -32.29 -10.79 15.02
N PRO A 305 -32.00 -11.92 14.34
CA PRO A 305 -32.95 -13.01 14.22
C PRO A 305 -33.31 -13.61 15.58
N LYS A 306 -34.47 -14.28 15.62
CA LYS A 306 -34.91 -15.01 16.80
C LYS A 306 -33.84 -16.02 17.26
N ASP A 307 -33.61 -16.07 18.57
CA ASP A 307 -32.62 -16.94 19.24
C ASP A 307 -31.14 -16.72 18.85
N CYS A 308 -30.81 -15.58 18.22
CA CYS A 308 -29.43 -15.15 17.99
C CYS A 308 -29.04 -13.97 18.90
N ILE A 309 -27.72 -13.78 19.06
CA ILE A 309 -27.08 -12.74 19.87
C ILE A 309 -26.12 -11.91 19.01
N SER A 310 -25.84 -10.68 19.44
CA SER A 310 -24.85 -9.82 18.81
C SER A 310 -23.42 -10.32 19.07
N THR A 311 -22.46 -9.85 18.30
CA THR A 311 -21.03 -10.06 18.58
C THR A 311 -20.60 -9.47 19.93
N ALA A 312 -21.23 -8.39 20.39
CA ALA A 312 -20.94 -7.76 21.68
C ALA A 312 -21.37 -8.61 22.87
N ASP A 313 -22.42 -9.43 22.72
CA ASP A 313 -22.92 -10.31 23.77
C ASP A 313 -22.17 -11.64 23.85
N ALA A 314 -21.42 -12.00 22.81
CA ALA A 314 -20.69 -13.27 22.72
C ALA A 314 -19.80 -13.61 23.94
N PRO A 315 -19.08 -12.66 24.59
CA PRO A 315 -18.33 -12.94 25.81
C PRO A 315 -19.16 -13.53 26.97
N VAL A 316 -20.46 -13.23 27.03
CA VAL A 316 -21.36 -13.76 28.09
C VAL A 316 -21.65 -15.25 27.88
N PHE A 317 -21.57 -15.73 26.64
CA PHE A 317 -21.89 -17.09 26.24
C PHE A 317 -20.64 -17.95 25.99
N MET A 318 -19.50 -17.57 26.58
CA MET A 318 -18.25 -18.30 26.46
C MET A 318 -18.39 -19.76 26.87
N ASN A 319 -17.79 -20.66 26.07
CA ASN A 319 -17.88 -22.11 26.20
C ASN A 319 -19.29 -22.71 26.01
N GLN A 320 -20.28 -21.92 25.60
CA GLN A 320 -21.63 -22.37 25.28
C GLN A 320 -21.86 -22.41 23.77
N LYS A 321 -22.92 -23.12 23.34
CA LYS A 321 -23.39 -23.06 21.96
C LYS A 321 -24.34 -21.88 21.80
N ALA A 322 -24.10 -21.05 20.79
CA ALA A 322 -24.94 -19.91 20.48
C ALA A 322 -25.00 -19.67 18.95
N CYS A 323 -25.98 -18.87 18.53
CA CYS A 323 -26.04 -18.24 17.23
C CYS A 323 -25.55 -16.79 17.38
N VAL A 324 -24.41 -16.45 16.77
CA VAL A 324 -23.82 -15.10 16.85
C VAL A 324 -23.93 -14.44 15.47
N CYS A 325 -24.51 -13.24 15.41
CA CYS A 325 -24.69 -12.50 14.17
C CYS A 325 -23.88 -11.21 14.16
N GLY A 326 -23.39 -10.84 12.98
CA GLY A 326 -22.65 -9.60 12.75
C GLY A 326 -22.32 -9.40 11.27
N THR A 327 -21.70 -8.27 10.98
CA THR A 327 -21.28 -7.88 9.62
C THR A 327 -19.84 -8.31 9.38
N VAL A 328 -19.57 -9.01 8.27
CA VAL A 328 -18.22 -9.45 7.94
C VAL A 328 -17.38 -8.29 7.40
N VAL A 329 -16.63 -7.63 8.28
CA VAL A 329 -15.82 -6.45 7.94
C VAL A 329 -14.41 -6.78 7.45
N SER A 330 -13.89 -7.98 7.76
CA SER A 330 -12.57 -8.45 7.36
C SER A 330 -12.53 -9.95 7.15
N THR A 331 -11.94 -10.40 6.05
CA THR A 331 -11.55 -11.80 5.79
C THR A 331 -10.05 -11.89 5.50
N LYS A 332 -9.41 -12.97 5.92
CA LYS A 332 -8.00 -13.24 5.65
C LYS A 332 -7.78 -14.73 5.43
N LYS A 333 -7.37 -15.10 4.22
CA LYS A 333 -6.93 -16.46 3.87
C LYS A 333 -5.42 -16.61 4.08
N THR A 334 -5.00 -17.67 4.75
CA THR A 334 -3.58 -18.00 4.93
C THR A 334 -3.06 -18.84 3.77
N LYS A 335 -1.73 -18.94 3.66
CA LYS A 335 -1.07 -19.86 2.72
C LYS A 335 -1.46 -21.33 2.94
N SER A 336 -1.81 -21.71 4.18
CA SER A 336 -2.31 -23.04 4.53
C SER A 336 -3.80 -23.25 4.20
N GLY A 337 -4.44 -22.27 3.57
CA GLY A 337 -5.85 -22.31 3.17
C GLY A 337 -6.85 -22.02 4.29
N SER A 338 -6.40 -21.70 5.50
CA SER A 338 -7.32 -21.34 6.60
C SER A 338 -7.86 -19.94 6.40
N VAL A 339 -9.14 -19.70 6.70
CA VAL A 339 -9.82 -18.42 6.54
C VAL A 339 -10.21 -17.88 7.92
N PHE A 340 -9.75 -16.66 8.21
CA PHE A 340 -10.08 -15.90 9.41
C PHE A 340 -11.03 -14.78 9.04
N ILE A 341 -12.12 -14.64 9.80
CA ILE A 341 -13.21 -13.71 9.53
C ILE A 341 -13.45 -12.91 10.80
N ASN A 342 -13.49 -11.58 10.70
CA ASN A 342 -13.87 -10.72 11.83
C ASN A 342 -15.26 -10.13 11.57
N LEU A 343 -16.09 -10.16 12.61
CA LEU A 343 -17.42 -9.57 12.58
C LEU A 343 -17.40 -8.22 13.31
N ASP A 344 -18.03 -7.22 12.70
CA ASP A 344 -18.27 -5.84 13.15
C ASP A 344 -17.00 -4.98 13.32
N THR A 345 -15.93 -5.51 13.89
CA THR A 345 -14.67 -4.80 14.13
C THR A 345 -13.50 -5.58 13.56
N LYS A 346 -12.56 -4.89 12.91
CA LYS A 346 -11.39 -5.55 12.29
C LYS A 346 -10.29 -5.82 13.29
N PHE A 347 -9.38 -6.70 12.90
CA PHE A 347 -8.10 -6.84 13.56
C PHE A 347 -7.29 -5.54 13.51
N PRO A 348 -6.65 -5.12 14.62
CA PRO A 348 -6.45 -5.85 15.89
C PRO A 348 -7.55 -5.69 16.96
N ASN A 349 -8.60 -4.91 16.68
CA ASN A 349 -9.65 -4.53 17.63
C ASN A 349 -10.88 -5.44 17.56
N GLN A 350 -10.76 -6.64 16.98
CA GLN A 350 -11.89 -7.51 16.76
C GLN A 350 -12.53 -7.95 18.09
N ILE A 351 -13.86 -7.86 18.16
CA ILE A 351 -14.65 -8.31 19.32
C ILE A 351 -15.18 -9.74 19.17
N PHE A 352 -15.31 -10.21 17.92
CA PHE A 352 -15.70 -11.57 17.60
C PHE A 352 -15.07 -12.03 16.29
N SER A 353 -14.63 -13.29 16.26
CA SER A 353 -14.01 -13.87 15.07
C SER A 353 -14.59 -15.23 14.71
N VAL A 354 -14.54 -15.58 13.43
CA VAL A 354 -14.91 -16.90 12.92
C VAL A 354 -13.70 -17.46 12.19
N THR A 355 -13.36 -18.72 12.51
CA THR A 355 -12.22 -19.41 11.92
C THR A 355 -12.69 -20.65 11.16
N ILE A 356 -12.25 -20.75 9.90
CA ILE A 356 -12.44 -21.94 9.06
C ILE A 356 -11.06 -22.52 8.77
N TRP A 357 -10.79 -23.71 9.29
CA TRP A 357 -9.49 -24.35 9.06
C TRP A 357 -9.36 -24.84 7.63
N GLY A 358 -8.16 -24.82 7.07
CA GLY A 358 -7.93 -25.17 5.66
C GLY A 358 -8.44 -26.56 5.27
N LYS A 359 -8.44 -27.52 6.21
CA LYS A 359 -8.99 -28.87 6.02
C LYS A 359 -10.51 -28.90 5.81
N ASP A 360 -11.22 -27.89 6.31
CA ASP A 360 -12.68 -27.80 6.36
C ASP A 360 -13.24 -26.96 5.21
N ILE A 361 -12.40 -26.21 4.48
CA ILE A 361 -12.80 -25.39 3.32
C ILE A 361 -13.53 -26.21 2.25
N LYS A 362 -13.13 -27.49 2.08
CA LYS A 362 -13.79 -28.41 1.14
C LYS A 362 -15.27 -28.70 1.46
N HIS A 363 -15.75 -28.35 2.65
CA HIS A 363 -17.16 -28.47 3.06
C HIS A 363 -17.96 -27.18 2.85
N PHE A 364 -17.42 -26.25 2.05
CA PHE A 364 -18.09 -25.03 1.62
C PHE A 364 -18.20 -25.06 0.08
N SER A 365 -19.41 -24.83 -0.41
CA SER A 365 -19.72 -24.76 -1.84
C SER A 365 -19.26 -23.46 -2.50
N TYR A 366 -18.90 -22.47 -1.68
CA TYR A 366 -18.39 -21.15 -2.08
C TYR A 366 -17.05 -20.85 -1.37
N SER A 367 -16.31 -19.85 -1.86
CA SER A 367 -15.06 -19.38 -1.23
C SER A 367 -15.39 -18.44 -0.05
N PRO A 368 -15.24 -18.85 1.22
CA PRO A 368 -15.77 -18.06 2.34
C PRO A 368 -15.10 -16.69 2.50
N GLU A 369 -13.84 -16.56 2.08
CA GLU A 369 -13.10 -15.30 2.14
C GLU A 369 -13.63 -14.22 1.19
N THR A 370 -14.30 -14.61 0.11
CA THR A 370 -14.94 -13.69 -0.85
C THR A 370 -16.43 -13.59 -0.61
N GLU A 371 -17.11 -14.72 -0.43
CA GLU A 371 -18.58 -14.76 -0.44
C GLU A 371 -19.21 -14.19 0.82
N LEU A 372 -18.54 -14.37 1.96
CA LEU A 372 -19.02 -13.84 3.23
C LEU A 372 -18.63 -12.36 3.39
N TYR A 373 -17.62 -11.90 2.63
CA TYR A 373 -17.11 -10.54 2.75
C TYR A 373 -18.20 -9.51 2.48
N GLY A 374 -18.41 -8.57 3.40
CA GLY A 374 -19.41 -7.52 3.21
C GLY A 374 -20.82 -7.88 3.70
N LYS A 375 -21.10 -9.15 4.00
CA LYS A 375 -22.45 -9.62 4.34
C LYS A 375 -22.73 -9.64 5.83
N GLN A 376 -23.99 -9.47 6.20
CA GLN A 376 -24.50 -9.79 7.53
C GLN A 376 -24.80 -11.28 7.60
N ILE A 377 -24.12 -11.97 8.51
CA ILE A 377 -24.22 -13.42 8.68
C ILE A 377 -24.48 -13.78 10.12
N CYS A 378 -25.09 -14.95 10.33
CA CYS A 378 -25.25 -15.59 11.61
C CYS A 378 -24.49 -16.92 11.62
N VAL A 379 -23.69 -17.15 12.66
CA VAL A 379 -22.83 -18.32 12.77
C VAL A 379 -23.19 -19.13 14.02
N LYS A 380 -23.43 -20.43 13.84
CA LYS A 380 -23.90 -21.34 14.88
C LYS A 380 -22.81 -22.31 15.32
N GLY A 381 -22.51 -22.33 16.61
CA GLY A 381 -21.43 -23.18 17.13
C GLY A 381 -21.08 -22.88 18.58
N LYS A 382 -19.99 -23.49 19.05
CA LYS A 382 -19.47 -23.24 20.39
C LYS A 382 -18.56 -22.02 20.36
N ILE A 383 -18.81 -21.05 21.24
CA ILE A 383 -17.92 -19.90 21.42
C ILE A 383 -16.73 -20.33 22.28
N THR A 384 -15.52 -20.04 21.81
CA THR A 384 -14.24 -20.37 22.45
C THR A 384 -13.35 -19.14 22.52
N ASP A 385 -12.31 -19.16 23.35
CA ASP A 385 -11.31 -18.08 23.37
C ASP A 385 -10.23 -18.33 22.33
N TYR A 386 -9.82 -17.28 21.63
CA TYR A 386 -8.56 -17.25 20.90
C TYR A 386 -7.82 -15.96 21.18
N LYS A 387 -6.78 -16.05 22.03
CA LYS A 387 -5.92 -14.93 22.42
C LYS A 387 -6.69 -13.74 23.01
N GLY A 388 -7.71 -14.02 23.82
CA GLY A 388 -8.54 -12.99 24.46
C GLY A 388 -9.70 -12.46 23.61
N THR A 389 -9.88 -12.97 22.39
CA THR A 389 -11.06 -12.67 21.56
C THR A 389 -12.00 -13.88 21.52
N PRO A 390 -13.30 -13.71 21.81
CA PRO A 390 -14.31 -14.71 21.49
C PRO A 390 -14.25 -15.13 20.02
N THR A 391 -14.20 -16.43 19.77
CA THR A 391 -14.11 -16.99 18.43
C THR A 391 -14.99 -18.21 18.27
N MET A 392 -15.40 -18.48 17.02
CA MET A 392 -16.11 -19.69 16.66
C MET A 392 -15.39 -20.42 15.52
N ASN A 393 -15.02 -21.67 15.77
CA ASN A 393 -14.50 -22.55 14.72
C ASN A 393 -15.67 -23.24 14.00
N ILE A 394 -15.77 -23.07 12.68
CA ILE A 394 -16.79 -23.73 11.86
C ILE A 394 -16.16 -24.66 10.83
N GLY A 395 -16.74 -25.86 10.72
CA GLY A 395 -16.21 -26.93 9.86
C GLY A 395 -17.03 -27.21 8.61
N HIS A 396 -18.13 -26.49 8.39
CA HIS A 396 -19.08 -26.73 7.29
C HIS A 396 -19.95 -25.50 7.04
N GLU A 397 -20.30 -25.22 5.78
CA GLU A 397 -21.17 -24.09 5.39
C GLU A 397 -22.53 -24.07 6.11
N LYS A 398 -23.10 -25.22 6.50
CA LYS A 398 -24.39 -25.31 7.24
C LYS A 398 -24.36 -24.65 8.63
N LYS A 399 -23.20 -24.15 9.07
CA LYS A 399 -23.04 -23.38 10.30
C LYS A 399 -23.13 -21.88 10.08
N VAL A 400 -23.22 -21.43 8.82
CA VAL A 400 -23.36 -20.04 8.42
C VAL A 400 -24.73 -19.88 7.75
N GLU A 401 -25.49 -18.89 8.20
CA GLU A 401 -26.75 -18.48 7.60
C GLU A 401 -26.63 -17.00 7.22
N PHE A 402 -27.02 -16.64 6.00
CA PHE A 402 -27.09 -15.24 5.58
C PHE A 402 -28.32 -14.61 6.21
N MET A 403 -28.17 -13.44 6.85
CA MET A 403 -29.29 -12.80 7.56
C MET A 403 -30.45 -12.43 6.63
N GLU A 404 -30.17 -12.16 5.34
CA GLU A 404 -31.18 -11.91 4.31
C GLU A 404 -32.10 -13.11 4.02
N GLU A 405 -31.69 -14.32 4.41
CA GLU A 405 -32.41 -15.58 4.16
C GLU A 405 -33.12 -16.13 5.42
N MET A 406 -32.98 -15.46 6.57
CA MET A 406 -33.58 -15.91 7.82
C MET A 406 -35.02 -15.39 8.00
N PRO A 407 -35.96 -16.22 8.49
CA PRO A 407 -37.33 -15.78 8.76
C PRO A 407 -37.36 -14.78 9.94
N ASP A 408 -38.14 -13.70 9.77
CA ASP A 408 -38.44 -12.54 10.64
C ASP A 408 -37.52 -12.21 11.83
N LYS A 409 -37.13 -10.93 11.89
CA LYS A 409 -36.38 -10.27 12.98
C LYS A 409 -37.21 -10.23 14.28
N LYS A 410 -36.54 -10.19 15.44
CA LYS A 410 -37.16 -10.24 16.77
C LYS A 410 -38.20 -9.16 17.06
#